data_AF-A0A2U0SUQ8-F1
#
_entry.id   AF-A0A2U0SUQ8-F1
#
_cell.length_a   1.000
_cell.length_b   1.000
_cell.length_c   1.000
_cell.angle_alpha   90.00
_cell.angle_beta   90.00
_cell.angle_gamma   90.00
#
_symmetry.space_group_name_H-M   'P 1'
#
loop_
_entity.id
_entity.type
_entity.pdbx_description
1 polymer ?
#
loop_
_entity_poly.entity_id
_entity_poly.type
_entity_poly.pdbx_seq_one_letter_code
_entity_poly.pdbx_strand_id
1 'polypeptide(L)'
;MISKIKGVILSVEDTLVRQAGGEGGPSAFAEVTKLIRFLQLTGIEFVVTTNRPWTVGPDKTPLRERLQQLWGPFPYLSLEDDPNMPPRPRAAFTEYILQKMGWTDTETVYIGSTENDMRTAVNGGLLFLRATWYADHLDYGFDFATPKDIARFLAVFCRREHLWGYQIVDGDFEYYAIAPFSTMKEAFAAYSADARSAAKHGLGHFDFWVGALVSSLYFSGIHKRVDYIAGYPGHQKASGNAMDSALAIFGKCFRSRFLPDLVQRHTTATKMQTARNSGVIVGHNIQLDTIKLNRTPHKSATDVYKASPLDKKRKTVLLIDDICTRGYSMEAARAYLQQTGTKVIMASWLKTINTDIERLGDYKFDPYVINNFDAANIAKVYPYRNYLTSLQAPTELSRMLESYVTWDWPT
;
A
#
# COMPACT_ATOMS: atom_id res chain seq x y z
N MET A 1 8.66 -7.57 -14.59
CA MET A 1 9.84 -7.84 -13.75
C MET A 1 9.46 -7.44 -12.34
N ILE A 2 9.60 -8.33 -11.35
CA ILE A 2 9.29 -8.02 -9.95
C ILE A 2 10.53 -7.36 -9.35
N SER A 3 10.39 -6.14 -8.86
CA SER A 3 11.49 -5.42 -8.20
C SER A 3 11.56 -5.81 -6.72
N LYS A 4 12.78 -5.99 -6.22
CA LYS A 4 13.08 -6.12 -4.78
C LYS A 4 13.80 -4.85 -4.34
N ILE A 5 13.75 -4.54 -3.05
CA ILE A 5 14.53 -3.42 -2.53
C ILE A 5 16.03 -3.64 -2.77
N LYS A 6 16.69 -2.59 -3.28
CA LYS A 6 18.14 -2.46 -3.42
C LYS A 6 18.67 -1.37 -2.50
N GLY A 7 17.93 -0.27 -2.36
CA GLY A 7 18.44 0.95 -1.73
C GLY A 7 17.47 1.60 -0.73
N VAL A 8 18.05 2.31 0.23
CA VAL A 8 17.33 3.15 1.19
C VAL A 8 17.93 4.56 1.18
N ILE A 9 17.07 5.58 1.02
CA ILE A 9 17.45 6.98 1.22
C ILE A 9 17.10 7.37 2.65
N LEU A 10 18.08 7.82 3.43
CA LEU A 10 17.91 8.29 4.81
C LEU A 10 18.03 9.81 4.85
N SER A 11 17.02 10.48 5.42
CA SER A 11 17.16 11.88 5.80
C SER A 11 17.85 12.02 7.17
N VAL A 12 18.40 13.20 7.45
CA VAL A 12 19.12 13.46 8.71
C VAL A 12 18.17 13.91 9.84
N GLU A 13 17.35 14.94 9.57
CA GLU A 13 16.53 15.64 10.57
C GLU A 13 15.43 14.74 11.13
N ASP A 14 15.40 14.63 12.46
CA ASP A 14 14.49 13.79 13.26
C ASP A 14 14.41 12.32 12.81
N THR A 15 15.45 11.87 12.12
CA THR A 15 15.60 10.49 11.64
C THR A 15 16.90 9.89 12.14
N LEU A 16 18.03 10.56 11.88
CA LEU A 16 19.34 10.17 12.41
C LEU A 16 19.73 11.01 13.64
N VAL A 17 19.31 12.27 13.68
CA VAL A 17 19.60 13.22 14.79
C VAL A 17 18.37 14.07 15.08
N ARG A 18 18.26 14.61 16.30
CA ARG A 18 17.18 15.54 16.62
C ARG A 18 17.43 16.92 16.00
N GLN A 19 16.36 17.62 15.62
CA GLN A 19 16.41 18.97 15.04
C GLN A 19 17.23 19.98 15.87
N ALA A 20 17.29 19.83 17.20
CA ALA A 20 18.09 20.70 18.09
C ALA A 20 19.61 20.40 18.09
N GLY A 21 20.11 19.53 17.19
CA GLY A 21 21.55 19.20 17.09
C GLY A 21 22.08 18.30 18.21
N GLY A 22 21.21 17.82 19.10
CA GLY A 22 21.54 16.80 20.07
C GLY A 22 21.55 15.42 19.42
N GLU A 23 22.54 14.59 19.78
CA GLU A 23 22.36 13.14 19.70
C GLU A 23 21.04 12.84 20.42
N GLY A 24 20.05 12.32 19.70
CA GLY A 24 18.80 11.92 20.35
C GLY A 24 19.11 10.95 21.49
N GLY A 25 18.26 10.89 22.53
CA GLY A 25 18.56 10.12 23.74
C GLY A 25 19.25 8.77 23.43
N PRO A 26 20.32 8.37 24.16
CA PRO A 26 21.27 7.32 23.74
C PRO A 26 20.64 6.02 23.22
N SER A 27 19.42 5.69 23.66
CA SER A 27 18.66 4.53 23.22
C SER A 27 18.19 4.59 21.76
N ALA A 28 17.67 5.71 21.28
CA ALA A 28 17.11 5.80 19.93
C ALA A 28 18.19 5.78 18.84
N PHE A 29 19.32 6.45 19.07
CA PHE A 29 20.43 6.43 18.12
C PHE A 29 21.13 5.06 18.06
N ALA A 30 21.17 4.33 19.19
CA ALA A 30 21.62 2.95 19.21
C ALA A 30 20.73 2.04 18.36
N GLU A 31 19.40 2.22 18.41
CA GLU A 31 18.47 1.49 17.53
C GLU A 31 18.62 1.88 16.05
N VAL A 32 18.89 3.15 15.73
CA VAL A 32 19.24 3.58 14.37
C VAL A 32 20.51 2.87 13.90
N THR A 33 21.53 2.75 14.76
CA THR A 33 22.75 2.01 14.43
C THR A 33 22.47 0.53 14.15
N LYS A 34 21.54 -0.10 14.88
CA LYS A 34 21.10 -1.46 14.58
C LYS A 34 20.39 -1.55 13.22
N LEU A 35 19.55 -0.57 12.87
CA LEU A 35 18.95 -0.48 11.54
C LEU A 35 20.02 -0.42 10.45
N ILE A 36 21.03 0.43 10.58
CA ILE A 36 22.11 0.54 9.58
C ILE A 36 22.87 -0.78 9.44
N ARG A 37 23.21 -1.43 10.56
CA ARG A 37 23.86 -2.76 10.53
C ARG A 37 22.98 -3.81 9.86
N PHE A 38 21.67 -3.80 10.13
CA PHE A 38 20.71 -4.67 9.43
C PHE A 38 20.73 -4.45 7.92
N LEU A 39 20.73 -3.19 7.45
CA LEU A 39 20.81 -2.88 6.01
C LEU A 39 22.09 -3.47 5.40
N GLN A 40 23.24 -3.24 6.05
CA GLN A 40 24.54 -3.78 5.62
C GLN A 40 24.55 -5.31 5.58
N LEU A 41 24.08 -5.98 6.64
CA LEU A 41 24.00 -7.44 6.74
C LEU A 41 23.10 -8.06 5.67
N THR A 42 22.05 -7.35 5.27
CA THR A 42 21.07 -7.83 4.29
C THR A 42 21.41 -7.46 2.85
N GLY A 43 22.51 -6.72 2.63
CA GLY A 43 22.92 -6.23 1.33
C GLY A 43 22.00 -5.14 0.76
N ILE A 44 21.23 -4.46 1.62
CA ILE A 44 20.46 -3.29 1.24
C ILE A 44 21.38 -2.08 1.38
N GLU A 45 21.69 -1.44 0.26
CA GLU A 45 22.53 -0.25 0.26
C GLU A 45 21.76 0.94 0.85
N PHE A 46 22.49 1.91 1.41
CA PHE A 46 21.88 3.14 1.90
C PHE A 46 22.70 4.37 1.54
N VAL A 47 22.00 5.50 1.47
CA VAL A 47 22.58 6.83 1.26
C VAL A 47 21.98 7.80 2.26
N VAL A 48 22.82 8.62 2.89
CA VAL A 48 22.37 9.68 3.79
C VAL A 48 22.33 10.99 3.03
N THR A 49 21.24 11.75 3.20
CA THR A 49 21.03 12.99 2.45
C THR A 49 20.59 14.16 3.31
N THR A 50 21.06 15.36 2.97
CA THR A 50 20.67 16.61 3.66
C THR A 50 20.78 17.82 2.73
N ASN A 51 20.03 18.90 3.04
CA ASN A 51 20.18 20.18 2.33
C ASN A 51 21.20 21.10 3.00
N ARG A 52 21.55 20.85 4.27
CA ARG A 52 22.41 21.71 5.10
C ARG A 52 23.49 20.89 5.81
N PRO A 53 24.62 21.50 6.20
CA PRO A 53 25.59 20.85 7.06
C PRO A 53 24.98 20.54 8.43
N TRP A 54 25.48 19.47 9.04
CA TRP A 54 25.13 19.07 10.39
C TRP A 54 26.42 18.80 11.17
N THR A 55 26.43 19.24 12.43
CA THR A 55 27.51 19.02 13.37
C THR A 55 26.96 18.44 14.67
N VAL A 56 27.76 17.65 15.38
CA VAL A 56 27.37 17.00 16.64
C VAL A 56 28.39 17.28 17.74
N GLY A 57 27.91 17.35 18.98
CA GLY A 57 28.73 17.55 20.16
C GLY A 57 29.26 18.98 20.35
N PRO A 58 29.92 19.25 21.49
CA PRO A 58 30.47 20.57 21.82
C PRO A 58 31.56 21.02 20.84
N ASP A 59 32.32 20.06 20.30
CA ASP A 59 33.42 20.32 19.35
C ASP A 59 32.94 20.59 17.92
N LYS A 60 31.61 20.54 17.69
CA LYS A 60 30.98 20.74 16.37
C LYS A 60 31.55 19.84 15.27
N THR A 61 31.89 18.60 15.61
CA THR A 61 32.36 17.61 14.63
C THR A 61 31.33 17.41 13.52
N PRO A 62 31.72 17.41 12.23
CA PRO A 62 30.80 17.12 11.14
C PRO A 62 30.07 15.79 11.34
N LEU A 63 28.75 15.79 11.20
CA LEU A 63 27.92 14.60 11.41
C LEU A 63 28.39 13.45 10.51
N ARG A 64 28.74 13.74 9.26
CA ARG A 64 29.27 12.76 8.30
C ARG A 64 30.45 11.97 8.88
N GLU A 65 31.44 12.67 9.45
CA GLU A 65 32.63 12.04 10.02
C GLU A 65 32.26 11.13 11.18
N ARG A 66 31.39 11.61 12.08
CA ARG A 66 30.92 10.83 13.22
C ARG A 66 30.19 9.55 12.78
N LEU A 67 29.29 9.66 11.80
CA LEU A 67 28.55 8.51 11.28
C LEU A 67 29.45 7.53 10.55
N GLN A 68 30.42 8.01 9.76
CA GLN A 68 31.36 7.15 9.04
C GLN A 68 32.33 6.41 9.97
N GLN A 69 32.69 7.00 11.11
CA GLN A 69 33.42 6.27 12.16
C GLN A 69 32.62 5.11 12.75
N LEU A 70 31.29 5.25 12.84
CA LEU A 70 30.42 4.26 13.47
C LEU A 70 29.96 3.16 12.50
N TRP A 71 29.67 3.52 11.26
CA TRP A 71 29.04 2.65 10.26
C TRP A 71 29.98 2.27 9.12
N GLY A 72 31.19 2.80 9.10
CA GLY A 72 32.13 2.68 7.99
C GLY A 72 31.81 3.64 6.84
N PRO A 73 32.50 3.52 5.69
CA PRO A 73 32.24 4.36 4.53
C PRO A 73 30.86 4.11 3.94
N PHE A 74 30.13 5.20 3.66
CA PHE A 74 28.86 5.17 2.93
C PHE A 74 28.65 6.48 2.16
N PRO A 75 27.79 6.50 1.13
CA PRO A 75 27.42 7.72 0.42
C PRO A 75 26.70 8.71 1.32
N TYR A 76 27.31 9.88 1.53
CA TYR A 76 26.72 11.03 2.21
C TYR A 76 26.59 12.16 1.19
N LEU A 77 25.37 12.56 0.86
CA LEU A 77 25.08 13.57 -0.16
C LEU A 77 24.49 14.81 0.47
N SER A 78 25.19 15.93 0.33
CA SER A 78 24.71 17.25 0.74
C SER A 78 24.84 18.25 -0.40
N LEU A 79 23.96 19.26 -0.40
CA LEU A 79 24.06 20.38 -1.36
C LEU A 79 25.38 21.15 -1.25
N GLU A 80 26.02 21.10 -0.09
CA GLU A 80 27.31 21.75 0.15
C GLU A 80 28.47 20.95 -0.47
N ASP A 81 28.43 19.62 -0.35
CA ASP A 81 29.45 18.73 -0.90
C ASP A 81 29.32 18.57 -2.43
N ASP A 82 28.12 18.81 -2.98
CA ASP A 82 27.80 18.59 -4.39
C ASP A 82 26.89 19.70 -4.93
N PRO A 83 27.47 20.78 -5.49
CA PRO A 83 26.70 21.92 -6.02
C PRO A 83 25.75 21.57 -7.17
N ASN A 84 25.94 20.42 -7.83
CA ASN A 84 25.09 19.96 -8.92
C ASN A 84 23.85 19.20 -8.43
N MET A 85 23.81 18.85 -7.14
CA MET A 85 22.65 18.19 -6.55
C MET A 85 21.44 19.15 -6.55
N PRO A 86 20.29 18.78 -7.13
CA PRO A 86 19.10 19.63 -7.06
C PRO A 86 18.59 19.74 -5.62
N PRO A 87 18.02 20.86 -5.15
CA PRO A 87 17.55 20.94 -3.76
C PRO A 87 16.24 20.16 -3.54
N ARG A 88 16.09 19.57 -2.34
CA ARG A 88 14.79 19.06 -1.86
C ARG A 88 13.75 20.20 -1.79
N PRO A 89 12.46 19.94 -2.05
CA PRO A 89 11.83 18.64 -2.27
C PRO A 89 11.55 18.32 -3.75
N ARG A 90 12.39 18.78 -4.69
CA ARG A 90 12.14 18.58 -6.13
C ARG A 90 12.31 17.11 -6.53
N ALA A 91 11.50 16.63 -7.49
CA ALA A 91 11.66 15.28 -8.06
C ALA A 91 13.08 15.02 -8.60
N ALA A 92 13.71 16.06 -9.17
CA ALA A 92 15.09 16.01 -9.64
C ALA A 92 16.11 15.62 -8.55
N PHE A 93 15.84 15.88 -7.26
CA PHE A 93 16.72 15.45 -6.16
C PHE A 93 16.73 13.92 -6.02
N THR A 94 15.56 13.29 -6.01
CA THR A 94 15.48 11.82 -5.94
C THR A 94 15.98 11.18 -7.24
N GLU A 95 15.68 11.76 -8.41
CA GLU A 95 16.22 11.28 -9.70
C GLU A 95 17.75 11.29 -9.70
N TYR A 96 18.37 12.35 -9.19
CA TYR A 96 19.82 12.45 -9.06
C TYR A 96 20.41 11.33 -8.19
N ILE A 97 19.78 11.05 -7.04
CA ILE A 97 20.23 9.98 -6.12
C ILE A 97 20.07 8.62 -6.79
N LEU A 98 18.89 8.34 -7.36
CA LEU A 98 18.61 7.07 -8.04
C LEU A 98 19.62 6.82 -9.17
N GLN A 99 19.93 7.84 -9.98
CA GLN A 99 20.94 7.74 -11.03
C GLN A 99 22.34 7.47 -10.47
N LYS A 100 22.74 8.21 -9.43
CA LYS A 100 24.07 8.07 -8.80
C LYS A 100 24.28 6.70 -8.17
N MET A 101 23.21 6.12 -7.63
CA MET A 101 23.22 4.79 -7.00
C MET A 101 22.88 3.64 -7.95
N GLY A 102 22.47 3.93 -9.20
CA GLY A 102 22.04 2.90 -10.15
C GLY A 102 20.75 2.18 -9.75
N TRP A 103 19.87 2.87 -9.01
CA TRP A 103 18.59 2.33 -8.53
C TRP A 103 17.43 2.83 -9.38
N THR A 104 16.29 2.14 -9.26
CA THR A 104 14.99 2.64 -9.71
C THR A 104 14.11 2.98 -8.51
N ASP A 105 13.04 3.74 -8.75
CA ASP A 105 12.07 4.11 -7.72
C ASP A 105 11.44 2.87 -7.07
N THR A 106 10.97 1.89 -7.85
CA THR A 106 10.37 0.64 -7.33
C THR A 106 11.37 -0.32 -6.70
N GLU A 107 12.64 0.06 -6.55
CA GLU A 107 13.68 -0.69 -5.85
C GLU A 107 14.23 0.08 -4.64
N THR A 108 13.67 1.25 -4.35
CA THR A 108 14.17 2.18 -3.35
C THR A 108 13.05 2.62 -2.42
N VAL A 109 13.35 2.86 -1.15
CA VAL A 109 12.43 3.52 -0.21
C VAL A 109 13.09 4.75 0.41
N TYR A 110 12.27 5.69 0.88
CA TYR A 110 12.75 6.89 1.56
C TYR A 110 12.34 6.84 3.04
N ILE A 111 13.31 6.97 3.95
CA ILE A 111 13.09 7.09 5.39
C ILE A 111 13.35 8.53 5.80
N GLY A 112 12.37 9.15 6.44
CA GLY A 112 12.52 10.51 6.97
C GLY A 112 11.41 10.86 7.95
N SER A 113 11.44 12.08 8.48
CA SER A 113 10.48 12.50 9.52
C SER A 113 9.77 13.82 9.21
N THR A 114 10.36 14.67 8.37
CA THR A 114 9.89 16.06 8.16
C THR A 114 8.91 16.21 6.98
N GLU A 115 8.15 17.31 6.95
CA GLU A 115 7.29 17.65 5.80
C GLU A 115 8.10 17.74 4.50
N ASN A 116 9.34 18.22 4.60
CA ASN A 116 10.25 18.31 3.45
C ASN A 116 10.67 16.91 2.95
N ASP A 117 10.90 15.96 3.86
CA ASP A 117 11.16 14.55 3.52
C ASP A 117 9.97 13.91 2.83
N MET A 118 8.78 14.07 3.41
CA MET A 118 7.53 13.58 2.84
C MET A 118 7.35 14.09 1.40
N ARG A 119 7.47 15.41 1.20
CA ARG A 119 7.35 16.01 -0.14
C ARG A 119 8.41 15.51 -1.09
N THR A 120 9.64 15.30 -0.61
CA THR A 120 10.75 14.78 -1.41
C THR A 120 10.44 13.37 -1.90
N ALA A 121 10.02 12.48 -0.99
CA ALA A 121 9.66 11.10 -1.32
C ALA A 121 8.48 11.06 -2.30
N VAL A 122 7.39 11.80 -2.00
CA VAL A 122 6.18 11.83 -2.84
C VAL A 122 6.45 12.40 -4.23
N ASN A 123 7.20 13.50 -4.33
CA ASN A 123 7.56 14.07 -5.63
C ASN A 123 8.48 13.15 -6.43
N GLY A 124 9.31 12.35 -5.74
CA GLY A 124 10.15 11.32 -6.35
C GLY A 124 9.44 10.01 -6.66
N GLY A 125 8.16 9.87 -6.33
CA GLY A 125 7.41 8.61 -6.50
C GLY A 125 7.91 7.48 -5.60
N LEU A 126 8.57 7.79 -4.48
CA LEU A 126 9.14 6.82 -3.56
C LEU A 126 8.19 6.49 -2.41
N LEU A 127 8.20 5.24 -1.95
CA LEU A 127 7.52 4.84 -0.72
C LEU A 127 8.18 5.52 0.49
N PHE A 128 7.41 6.37 1.18
CA PHE A 128 7.86 7.11 2.36
C PHE A 128 7.57 6.34 3.65
N LEU A 129 8.63 5.90 4.33
CA LEU A 129 8.59 5.31 5.66
C LEU A 129 8.89 6.40 6.69
N ARG A 130 7.84 6.87 7.38
CA ARG A 130 7.94 8.00 8.30
C ARG A 130 8.48 7.56 9.65
N ALA A 131 9.63 8.09 10.02
CA ALA A 131 10.20 7.97 11.35
C ALA A 131 9.49 8.89 12.35
N THR A 132 9.02 8.34 13.48
CA THR A 132 8.39 9.13 14.56
C THR A 132 9.11 9.01 15.91
N TRP A 133 10.22 8.28 15.99
CA TRP A 133 10.95 8.02 17.26
C TRP A 133 11.61 9.27 17.88
N TYR A 134 11.90 10.31 17.10
CA TYR A 134 12.42 11.56 17.64
C TYR A 134 11.34 12.62 17.79
N ALA A 135 10.46 12.72 16.80
CA ALA A 135 9.35 13.65 16.80
C ALA A 135 8.22 13.14 15.88
N ASP A 136 6.97 13.43 16.25
CA ASP A 136 5.80 13.15 15.41
C ASP A 136 5.08 14.47 15.10
N HIS A 137 5.35 14.98 13.90
CA HIS A 137 4.94 16.33 13.49
C HIS A 137 4.08 16.34 12.22
N LEU A 138 3.76 15.17 11.68
CA LEU A 138 3.02 15.03 10.44
C LEU A 138 1.79 14.16 10.66
N ASP A 139 0.83 14.24 9.74
CA ASP A 139 -0.24 13.25 9.61
C ASP A 139 -0.19 12.65 8.18
N TYR A 140 0.99 12.15 7.78
CA TYR A 140 1.23 11.65 6.43
C TYR A 140 2.35 10.60 6.38
N GLY A 141 2.16 9.57 5.54
CA GLY A 141 3.10 8.46 5.35
C GLY A 141 2.75 7.22 6.16
N PHE A 142 3.55 6.16 6.02
CA PHE A 142 3.47 4.98 6.88
C PHE A 142 4.37 5.21 8.09
N ASP A 143 3.80 5.27 9.29
CA ASP A 143 4.51 5.68 10.48
C ASP A 143 5.17 4.52 11.21
N PHE A 144 6.38 4.77 11.70
CA PHE A 144 7.20 3.82 12.40
C PHE A 144 7.74 4.45 13.68
N ALA A 145 7.25 3.95 14.80
CA ALA A 145 7.61 4.41 16.14
C ALA A 145 9.05 4.05 16.51
N THR A 146 9.65 3.04 15.88
CA THR A 146 11.02 2.61 16.15
C THR A 146 11.79 2.25 14.87
N PRO A 147 13.13 2.38 14.87
CA PRO A 147 13.97 1.85 13.80
C PRO A 147 13.80 0.35 13.58
N LYS A 148 13.47 -0.40 14.65
CA LYS A 148 13.17 -1.84 14.61
C LYS A 148 11.96 -2.14 13.72
N ASP A 149 10.90 -1.33 13.81
CA ASP A 149 9.70 -1.52 13.00
C ASP A 149 9.96 -1.30 11.51
N ILE A 150 10.83 -0.35 11.15
CA ILE A 150 11.31 -0.18 9.77
C ILE A 150 12.10 -1.41 9.32
N ALA A 151 13.08 -1.87 10.12
CA ALA A 151 13.88 -3.04 9.77
C ALA A 151 13.00 -4.28 9.54
N ARG A 152 12.00 -4.51 10.41
CA ARG A 152 10.97 -5.54 10.23
C ARG A 152 10.21 -5.35 8.92
N PHE A 153 9.76 -4.14 8.61
CA PHE A 153 9.03 -3.86 7.37
C PHE A 153 9.88 -4.19 6.13
N LEU A 154 11.14 -3.76 6.10
CA LEU A 154 12.06 -4.04 5.00
C LEU A 154 12.34 -5.54 4.85
N ALA A 155 12.57 -6.24 5.96
CA ALA A 155 12.84 -7.67 5.98
C ALA A 155 11.65 -8.49 5.46
N VAL A 156 10.45 -8.19 5.96
CA VAL A 156 9.25 -8.99 5.71
C VAL A 156 8.62 -8.67 4.36
N PHE A 157 8.54 -7.39 3.98
CA PHE A 157 7.71 -6.97 2.85
C PHE A 157 8.50 -6.56 1.60
N CYS A 158 9.71 -6.02 1.75
CA CYS A 158 10.45 -5.43 0.62
C CYS A 158 11.33 -6.42 -0.16
N ARG A 159 11.43 -7.68 0.29
CA ARG A 159 12.27 -8.72 -0.32
C ARG A 159 11.48 -9.86 -0.98
N ARG A 160 10.17 -9.68 -1.09
CA ARG A 160 9.24 -10.71 -1.56
C ARG A 160 9.52 -11.17 -2.99
N GLU A 161 9.24 -12.43 -3.25
CA GLU A 161 9.34 -13.04 -4.58
C GLU A 161 8.00 -13.09 -5.26
N HIS A 162 6.94 -13.33 -4.50
CA HIS A 162 5.58 -13.41 -5.00
C HIS A 162 4.73 -12.26 -4.43
N LEU A 163 4.70 -11.13 -5.15
CA LEU A 163 3.87 -9.98 -4.77
C LEU A 163 2.37 -10.31 -4.87
N TRP A 164 1.99 -11.09 -5.86
CA TRP A 164 0.62 -11.52 -6.14
C TRP A 164 0.61 -13.03 -6.33
N GLY A 165 -0.14 -13.76 -5.51
CA GLY A 165 -0.35 -15.21 -5.62
C GLY A 165 -1.53 -15.60 -6.52
N TYR A 166 -2.37 -14.62 -6.88
CA TYR A 166 -3.44 -14.76 -7.86
C TYR A 166 -3.52 -13.47 -8.69
N GLN A 167 -3.58 -13.61 -10.01
CA GLN A 167 -3.55 -12.47 -10.92
C GLN A 167 -4.35 -12.76 -12.20
N ILE A 168 -5.24 -11.83 -12.55
CA ILE A 168 -5.90 -11.76 -13.84
C ILE A 168 -5.47 -10.45 -14.50
N VAL A 169 -4.90 -10.54 -15.70
CA VAL A 169 -4.67 -9.38 -16.58
C VAL A 169 -5.18 -9.76 -17.95
N ASP A 170 -6.33 -9.21 -18.32
CA ASP A 170 -7.01 -9.48 -19.59
C ASP A 170 -7.62 -8.20 -20.15
N GLY A 171 -6.88 -7.53 -21.03
CA GLY A 171 -7.27 -6.24 -21.58
C GLY A 171 -7.43 -5.16 -20.51
N ASP A 172 -8.65 -4.68 -20.32
CA ASP A 172 -9.04 -3.70 -19.31
C ASP A 172 -9.46 -4.32 -17.97
N PHE A 173 -9.48 -5.65 -17.88
CA PHE A 173 -9.80 -6.38 -16.66
C PHE A 173 -8.53 -6.77 -15.92
N GLU A 174 -8.29 -6.12 -14.78
CA GLU A 174 -7.14 -6.36 -13.92
C GLU A 174 -7.57 -6.66 -12.50
N TYR A 175 -7.17 -7.82 -11.99
CA TYR A 175 -7.41 -8.23 -10.62
C TYR A 175 -6.19 -8.92 -10.01
N TYR A 176 -5.87 -8.54 -8.77
CA TYR A 176 -4.71 -9.04 -8.05
C TYR A 176 -5.10 -9.47 -6.62
N ALA A 177 -4.51 -10.54 -6.11
CA ALA A 177 -4.57 -10.88 -4.70
C ALA A 177 -3.22 -11.34 -4.18
N ILE A 178 -2.91 -11.02 -2.92
CA ILE A 178 -1.63 -11.40 -2.29
C ILE A 178 -1.50 -12.92 -2.27
N ALA A 179 -2.55 -13.64 -1.88
CA ALA A 179 -2.57 -15.10 -1.88
C ALA A 179 -3.99 -15.70 -1.97
N PRO A 180 -4.09 -17.01 -2.23
CA PRO A 180 -5.30 -17.80 -2.00
C PRO A 180 -5.88 -17.66 -0.57
N PHE A 181 -7.18 -17.88 -0.39
CA PHE A 181 -7.83 -17.96 0.94
C PHE A 181 -8.50 -19.32 1.13
N SER A 182 -8.22 -19.96 2.27
CA SER A 182 -8.99 -21.08 2.81
C SER A 182 -8.62 -21.35 4.27
N THR A 183 -9.61 -21.51 5.13
CA THR A 183 -9.38 -22.03 6.50
C THR A 183 -9.45 -23.56 6.58
N MET A 184 -9.77 -24.24 5.47
CA MET A 184 -9.95 -25.70 5.42
C MET A 184 -8.74 -26.42 4.83
N LYS A 185 -7.90 -25.72 4.06
CA LYS A 185 -6.68 -26.27 3.49
C LYS A 185 -5.51 -25.86 4.39
N GLU A 186 -4.86 -26.84 4.99
CA GLU A 186 -3.77 -26.64 5.96
C GLU A 186 -2.72 -25.63 5.49
N ALA A 187 -2.26 -25.75 4.24
CA ALA A 187 -1.28 -24.85 3.63
C ALA A 187 -1.67 -23.35 3.68
N PHE A 188 -2.97 -23.03 3.81
CA PHE A 188 -3.50 -21.67 3.79
C PHE A 188 -4.09 -21.24 5.14
N ALA A 189 -4.28 -22.19 6.06
CA ALA A 189 -5.16 -22.02 7.21
C ALA A 189 -4.68 -20.93 8.17
N ALA A 190 -3.38 -20.90 8.48
CA ALA A 190 -2.80 -19.97 9.45
C ALA A 190 -3.00 -18.50 9.05
N TYR A 191 -2.49 -18.09 7.88
CA TYR A 191 -2.67 -16.71 7.43
C TYR A 191 -4.12 -16.41 7.07
N SER A 192 -4.91 -17.39 6.60
CA SER A 192 -6.33 -17.16 6.28
C SER A 192 -7.14 -16.89 7.54
N ALA A 193 -6.83 -17.57 8.64
CA ALA A 193 -7.44 -17.33 9.94
C ALA A 193 -7.06 -15.93 10.46
N ASP A 194 -5.78 -15.55 10.35
CA ASP A 194 -5.30 -14.22 10.74
C ASP A 194 -5.99 -13.11 9.93
N ALA A 195 -6.00 -13.19 8.60
CA ALA A 195 -6.67 -12.23 7.72
C ALA A 195 -8.15 -12.06 8.07
N ARG A 196 -8.85 -13.17 8.30
CA ARG A 196 -10.27 -13.16 8.66
C ARG A 196 -10.49 -12.47 10.01
N SER A 197 -9.63 -12.71 10.98
CA SER A 197 -9.69 -12.09 12.31
C SER A 197 -9.36 -10.59 12.25
N ALA A 198 -8.37 -10.21 11.46
CA ALA A 198 -8.01 -8.81 11.20
C ALA A 198 -9.20 -8.06 10.58
N ALA A 199 -9.79 -8.60 9.51
CA ALA A 199 -10.90 -7.96 8.80
C ALA A 199 -12.19 -7.83 9.61
N LYS A 200 -12.54 -8.83 10.43
CA LYS A 200 -13.85 -8.88 11.11
C LYS A 200 -13.85 -8.34 12.54
N HIS A 201 -12.75 -8.49 13.25
CA HIS A 201 -12.71 -8.27 14.70
C HIS A 201 -11.61 -7.30 15.13
N GLY A 202 -10.72 -6.89 14.22
CA GLY A 202 -9.53 -6.11 14.60
C GLY A 202 -8.57 -6.87 15.52
N LEU A 203 -8.68 -8.21 15.58
CA LEU A 203 -7.92 -9.09 16.49
C LEU A 203 -6.77 -9.84 15.79
N GLY A 204 -6.61 -9.68 14.48
CA GLY A 204 -5.47 -10.20 13.71
C GLY A 204 -4.40 -9.14 13.47
N HIS A 205 -3.37 -9.47 12.69
CA HIS A 205 -2.27 -8.56 12.39
C HIS A 205 -2.63 -7.60 11.24
N PHE A 206 -3.49 -6.63 11.51
CA PHE A 206 -3.96 -5.69 10.50
C PHE A 206 -2.80 -4.99 9.75
N ASP A 207 -1.81 -4.48 10.49
CA ASP A 207 -0.64 -3.80 9.91
C ASP A 207 0.19 -4.71 9.00
N PHE A 208 0.20 -6.02 9.25
CA PHE A 208 0.85 -6.99 8.37
C PHE A 208 0.17 -7.00 6.99
N TRP A 209 -1.15 -7.06 6.95
CA TRP A 209 -1.91 -7.10 5.70
C TRP A 209 -1.84 -5.78 4.93
N VAL A 210 -1.86 -4.66 5.64
CA VAL A 210 -1.61 -3.34 5.05
C VAL A 210 -0.20 -3.30 4.46
N GLY A 211 0.84 -3.66 5.22
CA GLY A 211 2.22 -3.68 4.74
C GLY A 211 2.44 -4.60 3.54
N ALA A 212 1.81 -5.79 3.53
CA ALA A 212 1.86 -6.72 2.42
C ALA A 212 1.19 -6.15 1.16
N LEU A 213 0.07 -5.46 1.28
CA LEU A 213 -0.60 -4.82 0.15
C LEU A 213 0.15 -3.56 -0.34
N VAL A 214 0.67 -2.70 0.56
CA VAL A 214 1.49 -1.51 0.23
C VAL A 214 2.70 -1.92 -0.58
N SER A 215 3.48 -2.86 -0.05
CA SER A 215 4.66 -3.37 -0.73
C SER A 215 4.30 -4.00 -2.08
N SER A 216 3.26 -4.83 -2.17
CA SER A 216 2.84 -5.41 -3.44
C SER A 216 2.49 -4.36 -4.49
N LEU A 217 1.72 -3.31 -4.14
CA LEU A 217 1.35 -2.24 -5.06
C LEU A 217 2.56 -1.37 -5.45
N TYR A 218 3.50 -1.16 -4.52
CA TYR A 218 4.71 -0.39 -4.75
C TYR A 218 5.67 -1.10 -5.69
N PHE A 219 6.14 -2.29 -5.30
CA PHE A 219 7.16 -3.07 -6.00
C PHE A 219 6.65 -3.65 -7.34
N SER A 220 5.33 -3.74 -7.55
CA SER A 220 4.75 -4.08 -8.86
C SER A 220 4.59 -2.88 -9.79
N GLY A 221 4.77 -1.64 -9.30
CA GLY A 221 4.56 -0.41 -10.05
C GLY A 221 3.09 -0.05 -10.28
N ILE A 222 2.13 -0.78 -9.71
CA ILE A 222 0.69 -0.48 -9.86
C ILE A 222 0.37 0.92 -9.35
N HIS A 223 0.97 1.34 -8.24
CA HIS A 223 0.74 2.66 -7.64
C HIS A 223 0.95 3.83 -8.64
N LYS A 224 1.87 3.70 -9.59
CA LYS A 224 2.16 4.74 -10.62
C LYS A 224 1.02 4.94 -11.62
N ARG A 225 0.11 3.99 -11.71
CA ARG A 225 -0.98 3.95 -12.70
C ARG A 225 -2.30 4.44 -12.11
N VAL A 226 -2.36 4.70 -10.81
CA VAL A 226 -3.57 4.94 -10.03
C VAL A 226 -3.70 6.42 -9.68
N ASP A 227 -4.88 6.99 -9.90
CA ASP A 227 -5.20 8.36 -9.49
C ASP A 227 -5.98 8.38 -8.17
N TYR A 228 -6.87 7.41 -7.99
CA TYR A 228 -7.82 7.34 -6.88
C TYR A 228 -7.86 5.94 -6.29
N ILE A 229 -8.10 5.86 -4.98
CA ILE A 229 -8.30 4.60 -4.27
C ILE A 229 -9.72 4.61 -3.71
N ALA A 230 -10.45 3.50 -3.81
CA ALA A 230 -11.74 3.34 -3.18
C ALA A 230 -11.89 1.92 -2.61
N GLY A 231 -12.57 1.81 -1.47
CA GLY A 231 -12.99 0.53 -0.90
C GLY A 231 -14.39 0.17 -1.39
N TYR A 232 -14.73 -1.12 -1.38
CA TYR A 232 -16.11 -1.52 -1.55
C TYR A 232 -16.92 -1.28 -0.26
N PRO A 233 -18.16 -0.75 -0.30
CA PRO A 233 -18.91 -0.47 0.91
C PRO A 233 -19.37 -1.74 1.62
N GLY A 234 -19.36 -1.69 2.95
CA GLY A 234 -19.93 -2.73 3.81
C GLY A 234 -21.41 -3.01 3.50
N HIS A 235 -21.94 -4.14 4.00
CA HIS A 235 -23.28 -4.62 3.65
C HIS A 235 -24.45 -3.74 4.14
N GLN A 236 -24.24 -2.89 5.15
CA GLN A 236 -25.26 -1.98 5.68
C GLN A 236 -25.26 -0.65 4.94
N LYS A 237 -26.42 0.00 4.88
CA LYS A 237 -26.55 1.37 4.37
C LYS A 237 -25.73 2.32 5.26
N ALA A 238 -24.90 3.17 4.65
CA ALA A 238 -24.06 4.17 5.32
C ALA A 238 -23.00 3.62 6.31
N SER A 239 -22.69 2.32 6.31
CA SER A 239 -21.54 1.80 7.07
C SER A 239 -20.24 2.02 6.30
N GLY A 240 -19.24 2.64 6.94
CA GLY A 240 -17.87 2.69 6.43
C GLY A 240 -17.25 1.28 6.28
N ASN A 241 -16.11 1.20 5.59
CA ASN A 241 -15.36 -0.05 5.48
C ASN A 241 -14.31 -0.10 6.60
N ALA A 242 -14.12 -1.26 7.24
CA ALA A 242 -13.05 -1.47 8.22
C ALA A 242 -11.64 -1.19 7.64
N MET A 243 -11.52 -1.19 6.29
CA MET A 243 -10.31 -0.87 5.55
C MET A 243 -10.06 0.64 5.34
N ASP A 244 -11.02 1.53 5.66
CA ASP A 244 -10.94 2.96 5.29
C ASP A 244 -9.67 3.64 5.83
N SER A 245 -9.27 3.33 7.06
CA SER A 245 -8.03 3.85 7.66
C SER A 245 -6.78 3.37 6.92
N ALA A 246 -6.73 2.10 6.51
CA ALA A 246 -5.63 1.59 5.71
C ALA A 246 -5.58 2.27 4.35
N LEU A 247 -6.71 2.35 3.64
CA LEU A 247 -6.80 2.98 2.32
C LEU A 247 -6.44 4.46 2.35
N ALA A 248 -6.76 5.16 3.45
CA ALA A 248 -6.30 6.51 3.69
C ALA A 248 -4.76 6.59 3.80
N ILE A 249 -4.13 5.68 4.54
CA ILE A 249 -2.66 5.59 4.63
C ILE A 249 -2.03 5.29 3.25
N PHE A 250 -2.61 4.37 2.48
CA PHE A 250 -2.19 4.10 1.09
C PHE A 250 -2.28 5.34 0.21
N GLY A 251 -3.39 6.06 0.28
CA GLY A 251 -3.60 7.27 -0.50
C GLY A 251 -2.59 8.35 -0.15
N LYS A 252 -2.28 8.50 1.14
CA LYS A 252 -1.18 9.35 1.60
C LYS A 252 0.14 8.89 0.94
N CYS A 253 0.54 7.64 0.98
CA CYS A 253 1.87 7.23 0.49
C CYS A 253 2.15 7.52 -1.01
N PHE A 254 1.14 7.49 -1.90
CA PHE A 254 1.38 7.50 -3.36
C PHE A 254 0.76 8.69 -4.10
N ARG A 255 0.37 9.77 -3.39
CA ARG A 255 -0.35 10.92 -3.97
C ARG A 255 -1.70 10.56 -4.63
N SER A 256 -2.14 9.31 -4.49
CA SER A 256 -3.45 8.84 -4.88
C SER A 256 -4.47 9.28 -3.84
N ARG A 257 -5.62 9.83 -4.25
CA ARG A 257 -6.61 10.25 -3.25
C ARG A 257 -7.53 9.09 -2.91
N PHE A 258 -7.61 8.76 -1.63
CA PHE A 258 -8.63 7.87 -1.13
C PHE A 258 -9.99 8.56 -1.15
N LEU A 259 -10.99 7.91 -1.72
CA LEU A 259 -12.36 8.39 -1.86
C LEU A 259 -13.30 7.44 -1.08
N PRO A 260 -13.50 7.67 0.23
CA PRO A 260 -14.13 6.69 1.14
C PRO A 260 -15.57 6.35 0.78
N ASP A 261 -16.28 7.28 0.14
CA ASP A 261 -17.69 7.16 -0.20
C ASP A 261 -17.92 7.23 -1.71
N LEU A 262 -16.90 6.91 -2.53
CA LEU A 262 -17.06 6.90 -3.98
C LEU A 262 -18.11 5.89 -4.44
N VAL A 263 -18.10 4.69 -3.85
CA VAL A 263 -19.10 3.64 -4.10
C VAL A 263 -20.02 3.59 -2.89
N GLN A 264 -21.27 3.99 -3.06
CA GLN A 264 -22.25 4.10 -1.99
C GLN A 264 -23.30 3.00 -2.08
N ARG A 265 -23.55 2.35 -0.95
CA ARG A 265 -24.69 1.46 -0.80
C ARG A 265 -25.95 2.27 -0.52
N HIS A 266 -26.92 2.24 -1.43
CA HIS A 266 -28.21 2.93 -1.24
C HIS A 266 -29.28 2.04 -0.58
N THR A 267 -29.15 0.72 -0.73
CA THR A 267 -30.04 -0.28 -0.13
C THR A 267 -29.20 -1.38 0.53
N THR A 268 -29.61 -1.87 1.70
CA THR A 268 -28.95 -2.99 2.38
C THR A 268 -28.90 -4.21 1.47
N ALA A 269 -27.71 -4.73 1.20
CA ALA A 269 -27.60 -5.99 0.48
C ALA A 269 -27.75 -7.16 1.46
N THR A 270 -28.45 -8.19 1.00
CA THR A 270 -28.46 -9.47 1.69
C THR A 270 -27.02 -9.99 1.81
N LYS A 271 -26.58 -10.32 3.03
CA LYS A 271 -25.28 -10.97 3.23
C LYS A 271 -25.24 -12.24 2.40
N MET A 272 -24.17 -12.42 1.64
CA MET A 272 -23.99 -13.59 0.77
C MET A 272 -24.12 -14.92 1.53
N GLN A 273 -23.65 -14.96 2.78
CA GLN A 273 -23.80 -16.14 3.64
C GLN A 273 -25.27 -16.42 3.99
N THR A 274 -26.03 -15.37 4.35
CA THR A 274 -27.46 -15.50 4.65
C THR A 274 -28.24 -15.94 3.41
N ALA A 275 -27.97 -15.33 2.25
CA ALA A 275 -28.62 -15.70 0.99
C ALA A 275 -28.39 -17.19 0.65
N ARG A 276 -27.14 -17.68 0.78
CA ARG A 276 -26.81 -19.10 0.57
C ARG A 276 -27.53 -20.02 1.56
N ASN A 277 -27.52 -19.68 2.85
CA ASN A 277 -28.18 -20.49 3.88
C ASN A 277 -29.70 -20.53 3.70
N SER A 278 -30.29 -19.50 3.10
CA SER A 278 -31.71 -19.41 2.78
C SER A 278 -32.07 -19.98 1.40
N GLY A 279 -31.12 -20.60 0.68
CA GLY A 279 -31.38 -21.17 -0.66
C GLY A 279 -31.64 -20.15 -1.77
N VAL A 280 -31.36 -18.87 -1.52
CA VAL A 280 -31.53 -17.81 -2.52
C VAL A 280 -30.39 -17.92 -3.55
N ILE A 281 -30.74 -17.87 -4.84
CA ILE A 281 -29.75 -17.84 -5.91
C ILE A 281 -28.92 -16.56 -5.78
N VAL A 282 -27.62 -16.72 -5.54
CA VAL A 282 -26.69 -15.62 -5.34
C VAL A 282 -25.99 -15.27 -6.65
N GLY A 283 -26.23 -14.05 -7.14
CA GLY A 283 -25.59 -13.51 -8.35
C GLY A 283 -25.07 -12.08 -8.17
N HIS A 284 -24.60 -11.47 -9.26
CA HIS A 284 -24.11 -10.09 -9.27
C HIS A 284 -25.19 -9.05 -8.93
N ASN A 285 -26.45 -9.33 -9.24
CA ASN A 285 -27.61 -8.45 -8.98
C ASN A 285 -27.72 -8.03 -7.51
N ILE A 286 -27.43 -8.94 -6.56
CA ILE A 286 -27.41 -8.64 -5.12
C ILE A 286 -26.44 -7.50 -4.77
N GLN A 287 -25.42 -7.28 -5.60
CA GLN A 287 -24.48 -6.16 -5.45
C GLN A 287 -24.83 -5.00 -6.40
N LEU A 288 -25.06 -5.27 -7.69
CA LEU A 288 -25.38 -4.26 -8.70
C LEU A 288 -26.58 -3.38 -8.32
N ASP A 289 -27.68 -3.99 -7.85
CA ASP A 289 -28.94 -3.27 -7.56
C ASP A 289 -28.91 -2.51 -6.22
N THR A 290 -27.78 -2.52 -5.53
CA THR A 290 -27.68 -2.00 -4.15
C THR A 290 -26.69 -0.85 -4.02
N ILE A 291 -25.93 -0.57 -5.08
CA ILE A 291 -24.89 0.46 -5.09
C ILE A 291 -25.15 1.53 -6.14
N LYS A 292 -24.55 2.69 -5.90
CA LYS A 292 -24.40 3.77 -6.87
C LYS A 292 -23.08 4.50 -6.62
N LEU A 293 -22.65 5.32 -7.56
CA LEU A 293 -21.51 6.22 -7.33
C LEU A 293 -21.96 7.51 -6.63
N ASN A 294 -21.15 8.01 -5.71
CA ASN A 294 -21.25 9.38 -5.25
C ASN A 294 -20.64 10.30 -6.30
N ARG A 295 -21.43 11.24 -6.84
CA ARG A 295 -20.94 12.24 -7.80
C ARG A 295 -19.97 13.23 -7.16
N THR A 296 -20.06 13.45 -5.85
CA THR A 296 -19.22 14.40 -5.11
C THR A 296 -18.68 13.72 -3.85
N PRO A 297 -17.75 12.75 -4.01
CA PRO A 297 -17.20 12.03 -2.87
C PRO A 297 -16.39 12.96 -1.96
N HIS A 298 -16.11 12.50 -0.76
CA HIS A 298 -15.23 13.16 0.19
C HIS A 298 -13.77 13.06 -0.29
N LYS A 299 -13.01 14.15 -0.15
CA LYS A 299 -11.53 14.16 -0.30
C LYS A 299 -10.80 14.17 1.05
N SER A 300 -11.52 14.50 2.12
CA SER A 300 -11.09 14.48 3.52
C SER A 300 -12.33 14.33 4.41
N ALA A 301 -12.15 14.26 5.73
CA ALA A 301 -13.26 14.15 6.68
C ALA A 301 -14.29 15.29 6.59
N THR A 302 -13.87 16.50 6.17
CA THR A 302 -14.72 17.70 6.15
C THR A 302 -15.07 18.19 4.75
N ASP A 303 -14.30 17.78 3.74
CA ASP A 303 -14.42 18.38 2.43
C ASP A 303 -14.87 17.37 1.37
N VAL A 304 -15.79 17.83 0.53
CA VAL A 304 -16.26 17.11 -0.67
C VAL A 304 -15.72 17.73 -1.95
N TYR A 305 -15.73 16.94 -3.02
CA TYR A 305 -15.52 17.44 -4.37
C TYR A 305 -16.70 18.31 -4.84
N LYS A 306 -16.43 19.40 -5.57
CA LYS A 306 -17.49 20.25 -6.17
C LYS A 306 -18.10 19.66 -7.44
N ALA A 307 -17.37 18.76 -8.10
CA ALA A 307 -17.75 18.04 -9.30
C ALA A 307 -17.06 16.67 -9.29
N SER A 308 -17.58 15.69 -10.04
CA SER A 308 -17.04 14.34 -9.97
C SER A 308 -15.55 14.30 -10.32
N PRO A 309 -14.72 13.68 -9.46
CA PRO A 309 -13.32 13.48 -9.77
C PRO A 309 -13.12 12.53 -10.97
N LEU A 310 -14.15 11.74 -11.32
CA LEU A 310 -14.11 10.73 -12.37
C LEU A 310 -14.50 11.25 -13.76
N ASP A 311 -15.18 12.40 -13.86
CA ASP A 311 -15.65 12.94 -15.15
C ASP A 311 -14.48 13.40 -16.06
N LYS A 312 -13.26 13.44 -15.53
CA LYS A 312 -12.04 13.71 -16.30
C LYS A 312 -11.62 12.45 -17.04
N LYS A 313 -11.51 12.53 -18.37
CA LYS A 313 -11.04 11.42 -19.22
C LYS A 313 -9.71 10.85 -18.70
N ARG A 314 -9.57 9.52 -18.73
CA ARG A 314 -8.34 8.74 -18.45
C ARG A 314 -7.92 8.61 -16.98
N LYS A 315 -8.84 8.71 -16.03
CA LYS A 315 -8.55 8.35 -14.64
C LYS A 315 -8.49 6.84 -14.43
N THR A 316 -7.70 6.42 -13.45
CA THR A 316 -7.62 5.04 -12.97
C THR A 316 -7.98 4.98 -11.49
N VAL A 317 -8.93 4.12 -11.14
CA VAL A 317 -9.31 3.84 -9.75
C VAL A 317 -8.76 2.48 -9.34
N LEU A 318 -8.10 2.42 -8.19
CA LEU A 318 -7.77 1.19 -7.49
C LEU A 318 -8.89 0.83 -6.53
N LEU A 319 -9.58 -0.28 -6.79
CA LEU A 319 -10.58 -0.86 -5.89
C LEU A 319 -9.93 -1.89 -4.98
N ILE A 320 -10.08 -1.73 -3.67
CA ILE A 320 -9.52 -2.65 -2.67
C ILE A 320 -10.63 -3.34 -1.86
N ASP A 321 -10.44 -4.62 -1.60
CA ASP A 321 -11.25 -5.44 -0.69
C ASP A 321 -10.36 -6.28 0.24
N ASP A 322 -10.93 -6.84 1.31
CA ASP A 322 -10.20 -7.74 2.21
C ASP A 322 -10.03 -9.14 1.58
N ILE A 323 -11.13 -9.85 1.36
CA ILE A 323 -11.19 -11.24 0.92
C ILE A 323 -12.21 -11.35 -0.21
N CYS A 324 -11.70 -11.51 -1.42
CA CYS A 324 -12.54 -11.74 -2.58
C CYS A 324 -12.99 -13.20 -2.66
N THR A 325 -14.29 -13.43 -2.84
CA THR A 325 -14.86 -14.75 -3.16
C THR A 325 -15.05 -14.89 -4.68
N ARG A 326 -16.26 -14.68 -5.20
CA ARG A 326 -16.54 -14.73 -6.66
C ARG A 326 -16.32 -13.39 -7.37
N GLY A 327 -15.89 -12.36 -6.65
CA GLY A 327 -15.68 -11.02 -7.20
C GLY A 327 -16.96 -10.21 -7.45
N TYR A 328 -18.14 -10.65 -7.02
CA TYR A 328 -19.42 -9.97 -7.30
C TYR A 328 -19.45 -8.50 -6.89
N SER A 329 -18.95 -8.21 -5.69
CA SER A 329 -18.84 -6.84 -5.17
C SER A 329 -17.87 -6.00 -6.00
N MET A 330 -16.64 -6.48 -6.17
CA MET A 330 -15.62 -5.78 -6.95
C MET A 330 -16.07 -5.53 -8.39
N GLU A 331 -16.70 -6.52 -9.02
CA GLU A 331 -17.16 -6.44 -10.39
C GLU A 331 -18.34 -5.48 -10.54
N ALA A 332 -19.26 -5.45 -9.58
CA ALA A 332 -20.33 -4.46 -9.56
C ALA A 332 -19.77 -3.04 -9.48
N ALA A 333 -18.82 -2.79 -8.56
CA ALA A 333 -18.16 -1.49 -8.47
C ALA A 333 -17.36 -1.15 -9.74
N ARG A 334 -16.66 -2.13 -10.33
CA ARG A 334 -15.93 -1.96 -11.59
C ARG A 334 -16.87 -1.52 -12.70
N ALA A 335 -18.00 -2.20 -12.86
CA ALA A 335 -19.00 -1.88 -13.89
C ALA A 335 -19.53 -0.45 -13.74
N TYR A 336 -19.87 -0.02 -12.51
CA TYR A 336 -20.30 1.35 -12.23
C TYR A 336 -19.21 2.38 -12.54
N LEU A 337 -17.98 2.15 -12.09
CA LEU A 337 -16.85 3.05 -12.35
C LEU A 337 -16.53 3.16 -13.85
N GLN A 338 -16.61 2.06 -14.59
CA GLN A 338 -16.35 2.08 -16.03
C GLN A 338 -17.40 2.86 -16.83
N GLN A 339 -18.63 3.01 -16.34
CA GLN A 339 -19.62 3.91 -16.97
C GLN A 339 -19.15 5.37 -17.01
N THR A 340 -18.22 5.76 -16.13
CA THR A 340 -17.61 7.11 -16.12
C THR A 340 -16.45 7.26 -17.12
N GLY A 341 -16.06 6.19 -17.82
CA GLY A 341 -14.87 6.15 -18.67
C GLY A 341 -13.55 5.98 -17.89
N THR A 342 -13.63 5.66 -16.60
CA THR A 342 -12.49 5.40 -15.71
C THR A 342 -11.97 3.97 -15.91
N LYS A 343 -10.64 3.79 -15.92
CA LYS A 343 -10.01 2.48 -15.80
C LYS A 343 -10.08 2.00 -14.35
N VAL A 344 -10.16 0.69 -14.15
CA VAL A 344 -10.27 0.13 -12.81
C VAL A 344 -9.26 -1.00 -12.66
N ILE A 345 -8.45 -0.92 -11.61
CA ILE A 345 -7.59 -2.00 -11.15
C ILE A 345 -8.18 -2.51 -9.84
N MET A 346 -8.35 -3.81 -9.69
CA MET A 346 -8.91 -4.41 -8.48
C MET A 346 -7.83 -5.17 -7.72
N ALA A 347 -7.79 -5.03 -6.41
CA ALA A 347 -6.85 -5.75 -5.56
C ALA A 347 -7.53 -6.20 -4.26
N SER A 348 -7.12 -7.35 -3.72
CA SER A 348 -7.53 -7.75 -2.37
C SER A 348 -6.37 -8.35 -1.58
N TRP A 349 -6.54 -8.48 -0.27
CA TRP A 349 -5.58 -9.29 0.49
C TRP A 349 -5.62 -10.73 -0.02
N LEU A 350 -6.79 -11.37 -0.01
CA LEU A 350 -6.86 -12.79 -0.38
C LEU A 350 -7.98 -13.13 -1.37
N LYS A 351 -7.77 -14.21 -2.13
CA LYS A 351 -8.74 -14.77 -3.08
C LYS A 351 -9.18 -16.17 -2.69
N THR A 352 -10.47 -16.36 -2.41
CA THR A 352 -11.05 -17.67 -2.03
C THR A 352 -10.78 -18.72 -3.09
N ILE A 353 -10.31 -19.90 -2.66
CA ILE A 353 -9.95 -21.00 -3.56
C ILE A 353 -11.18 -21.58 -4.28
N ASN A 354 -10.95 -22.18 -5.45
CA ASN A 354 -11.96 -22.89 -6.25
C ASN A 354 -13.26 -22.10 -6.52
N THR A 355 -13.16 -20.77 -6.53
CA THR A 355 -14.27 -19.89 -6.89
C THR A 355 -13.81 -19.04 -8.06
N ASP A 356 -14.54 -19.10 -9.15
CA ASP A 356 -14.19 -18.35 -10.36
C ASP A 356 -14.58 -16.88 -10.22
N ILE A 357 -13.87 -16.02 -10.95
CA ILE A 357 -14.26 -14.62 -11.08
C ILE A 357 -15.09 -14.46 -12.34
N GLU A 358 -16.21 -13.79 -12.21
CA GLU A 358 -17.14 -13.50 -13.31
C GLU A 358 -17.01 -12.03 -13.69
N ARG A 359 -16.78 -11.79 -14.98
CA ARG A 359 -16.81 -10.46 -15.58
C ARG A 359 -18.18 -10.22 -16.20
N LEU A 360 -18.78 -9.09 -15.83
CA LEU A 360 -19.99 -8.57 -16.42
C LEU A 360 -19.73 -8.11 -17.86
N GLY A 361 -20.73 -8.31 -18.70
CA GLY A 361 -20.77 -7.78 -20.06
C GLY A 361 -20.98 -6.27 -20.08
N ASP A 362 -21.09 -5.74 -21.29
CA ASP A 362 -21.28 -4.31 -21.46
C ASP A 362 -22.70 -3.93 -21.02
N TYR A 363 -22.74 -2.95 -20.13
CA TYR A 363 -23.95 -2.26 -19.71
C TYR A 363 -23.85 -0.79 -20.09
N LYS A 364 -24.99 -0.16 -20.33
CA LYS A 364 -25.11 1.31 -20.47
C LYS A 364 -26.15 1.81 -19.48
N PHE A 365 -25.71 2.57 -18.48
CA PHE A 365 -26.57 3.15 -17.46
C PHE A 365 -25.91 4.38 -16.83
N ASP A 366 -26.70 5.19 -16.13
CA ASP A 366 -26.15 6.29 -15.33
C ASP A 366 -25.66 5.73 -13.98
N PRO A 367 -24.34 5.76 -13.70
CA PRO A 367 -23.80 5.17 -12.48
C PRO A 367 -24.10 6.00 -11.22
N TYR A 368 -24.61 7.23 -11.36
CA TYR A 368 -24.87 8.13 -10.24
C TYR A 368 -26.32 8.04 -9.69
N VAL A 369 -27.20 7.29 -10.35
CA VAL A 369 -28.58 7.05 -9.92
C VAL A 369 -28.77 5.62 -9.42
N ILE A 370 -29.96 5.34 -8.87
CA ILE A 370 -30.36 3.98 -8.50
C ILE A 370 -30.71 3.23 -9.78
N ASN A 371 -30.09 2.06 -9.97
CA ASN A 371 -30.37 1.17 -11.10
C ASN A 371 -30.92 -0.16 -10.59
N ASN A 372 -31.71 -0.82 -11.43
CA ASN A 372 -32.17 -2.19 -11.21
C ASN A 372 -31.88 -2.98 -12.48
N PHE A 373 -31.34 -4.19 -12.34
CA PHE A 373 -30.98 -5.04 -13.47
C PHE A 373 -31.76 -6.35 -13.41
N ASP A 374 -32.50 -6.67 -14.47
CA ASP A 374 -33.32 -7.88 -14.54
C ASP A 374 -32.48 -9.16 -14.46
N ALA A 375 -31.29 -9.14 -15.10
CA ALA A 375 -30.33 -10.24 -15.05
C ALA A 375 -28.89 -9.74 -15.19
N ALA A 376 -27.97 -10.47 -14.53
CA ALA A 376 -26.54 -10.29 -14.73
C ALA A 376 -26.11 -10.94 -16.05
N ASN A 377 -25.56 -10.15 -16.96
CA ASN A 377 -24.97 -10.59 -18.21
C ASN A 377 -23.50 -10.92 -17.95
N ILE A 378 -23.14 -12.21 -17.94
CA ILE A 378 -21.76 -12.64 -17.73
C ILE A 378 -21.07 -12.76 -19.09
N ALA A 379 -20.07 -11.91 -19.33
CA ALA A 379 -19.30 -11.92 -20.57
C ALA A 379 -18.22 -13.02 -20.56
N LYS A 380 -17.58 -13.18 -19.41
CA LYS A 380 -16.41 -14.06 -19.27
C LYS A 380 -16.30 -14.59 -17.85
N VAL A 381 -15.89 -15.85 -17.76
CA VAL A 381 -15.52 -16.50 -16.51
C VAL A 381 -14.02 -16.69 -16.51
N TYR A 382 -13.39 -16.41 -15.38
CA TYR A 382 -11.98 -16.62 -15.13
C TYR A 382 -11.80 -17.78 -14.14
N PRO A 383 -11.54 -19.01 -14.65
CA PRO A 383 -11.42 -20.18 -13.79
C PRO A 383 -10.28 -20.03 -12.78
N TYR A 384 -10.55 -20.23 -11.50
CA TYR A 384 -9.61 -19.96 -10.41
C TYR A 384 -8.21 -20.56 -10.66
N ARG A 385 -8.15 -21.81 -11.09
CA ARG A 385 -6.88 -22.53 -11.25
C ARG A 385 -5.96 -21.93 -12.33
N ASN A 386 -6.53 -21.25 -13.32
CA ASN A 386 -5.78 -20.72 -14.46
C ASN A 386 -5.01 -19.43 -14.13
N TYR A 387 -5.35 -18.77 -13.02
CA TYR A 387 -4.85 -17.45 -12.65
C TYR A 387 -4.03 -17.47 -11.36
N LEU A 388 -3.63 -18.65 -10.89
CA LEU A 388 -2.59 -18.80 -9.88
C LEU A 388 -1.24 -18.49 -10.50
N THR A 389 -0.51 -17.55 -9.90
CA THR A 389 0.80 -17.10 -10.40
C THR A 389 1.95 -17.97 -9.88
N SER A 390 1.78 -18.54 -8.69
CA SER A 390 2.79 -19.40 -8.06
C SER A 390 2.17 -20.30 -7.00
N LEU A 391 2.63 -21.55 -6.96
CA LEU A 391 2.31 -22.51 -5.90
C LEU A 391 3.08 -22.22 -4.60
N GLN A 392 4.13 -21.39 -4.66
CA GLN A 392 4.98 -21.05 -3.50
C GLN A 392 4.52 -19.79 -2.77
N ALA A 393 3.73 -18.92 -3.41
CA ALA A 393 3.20 -17.70 -2.80
C ALA A 393 2.51 -17.93 -1.43
N PRO A 394 1.71 -19.00 -1.23
CA PRO A 394 1.13 -19.29 0.08
C PRO A 394 2.17 -19.62 1.16
N THR A 395 3.19 -20.41 0.81
CA THR A 395 4.27 -20.79 1.74
C THR A 395 5.14 -19.58 2.10
N GLU A 396 5.42 -18.70 1.13
CA GLU A 396 6.08 -17.43 1.40
C GLU A 396 5.25 -16.58 2.36
N LEU A 397 3.94 -16.42 2.12
CA LEU A 397 3.09 -15.58 2.97
C LEU A 397 2.97 -16.12 4.40
N SER A 398 2.87 -17.44 4.59
CA SER A 398 2.90 -18.05 5.94
C SER A 398 4.21 -17.71 6.67
N ARG A 399 5.36 -17.88 6.01
CA ARG A 399 6.67 -17.54 6.59
C ARG A 399 6.80 -16.06 6.87
N MET A 400 6.25 -15.20 6.01
CA MET A 400 6.24 -13.75 6.23
C MET A 400 5.43 -13.39 7.48
N LEU A 401 4.24 -13.98 7.68
CA LEU A 401 3.41 -13.71 8.85
C LEU A 401 4.11 -14.16 10.14
N GLU A 402 4.67 -15.37 10.14
CA GLU A 402 5.47 -15.86 11.27
C GLU A 402 6.67 -14.94 11.53
N SER A 403 7.44 -14.61 10.50
CA SER A 403 8.60 -13.72 10.60
C SER A 403 8.21 -12.33 11.08
N TYR A 404 7.02 -11.82 10.74
CA TYR A 404 6.53 -10.52 11.22
C TYR A 404 6.25 -10.54 12.72
N VAL A 405 5.63 -11.63 13.21
CA VAL A 405 5.27 -11.80 14.62
C VAL A 405 6.49 -12.01 15.48
N THR A 406 7.44 -12.83 15.03
CA THR A 406 8.63 -13.20 15.79
C THR A 406 9.85 -12.34 15.45
N TRP A 407 9.68 -11.25 14.70
CA TRP A 407 10.82 -10.49 14.18
C TRP A 407 11.65 -9.87 15.31
N ASP A 408 12.95 -10.14 15.27
CA ASP A 408 13.92 -9.42 16.07
C ASP A 408 15.16 -9.08 15.23
N TRP A 409 16.03 -8.24 15.80
CA TRP A 409 17.30 -7.92 15.18
C TRP A 409 18.07 -9.21 14.85
N PRO A 410 18.55 -9.38 13.61
CA PRO A 410 19.40 -10.52 13.28
C PRO A 410 20.69 -10.43 14.10
N THR A 411 21.07 -11.56 14.68
CA THR A 411 22.30 -11.73 15.48
C THR A 411 23.54 -11.79 14.62
#